data_AF-A0A956IK54-F1
#
_entry.id   AF-A0A956IK54-F1
#
_cell.length_a   1.000
_cell.length_b   1.000
_cell.length_c   1.000
_cell.angle_alpha   90.00
_cell.angle_beta   90.00
_cell.angle_gamma   90.00
#
_symmetry.space_group_name_H-M   'P 1'
#
loop_
_entity.id
_entity.type
_entity.pdbx_description
1 polymer ?
#
loop_
_entity_poly.entity_id
_entity_poly.type
_entity_poly.pdbx_seq_one_letter_code
_entity_poly.pdbx_strand_id
1 'polypeptide(L)'
;MLRRWFRAIVVQSTIALVAFLLLVVGAQALAQDQASSAAPSATSGPMAPSATPVASASPMAAPPAVTPTGIPYDASADWAGRVRSGVGLLVMIAIAYALSRDRRHVRWRLVAMGVVLQLVLGLFTLTAPGRYIFTKFNDVVAGLLGFTAAGSTFLFGELAKPMGQNLGAYFTFGVLPTIIFFSSVMAVLYHLGVMQAVVRAIAVVMQKTMRTSGAETLSAAGNIFVGQT
;
A
#
# COMPACT_ATOMS: atom_id res chain seq x y z
N MET A 1 22.25 9.95 21.29
CA MET A 1 21.90 8.68 20.60
C MET A 1 20.57 8.77 19.84
N LEU A 2 19.50 9.30 20.44
CA LEU A 2 18.17 9.46 19.81
C LEU A 2 18.18 10.19 18.45
N ARG A 3 18.91 11.30 18.34
CA ARG A 3 19.00 12.10 17.11
C ARG A 3 19.68 11.39 15.93
N ARG A 4 20.48 10.34 16.19
CA ARG A 4 21.13 9.53 15.14
C ARG A 4 20.23 8.39 14.67
N TRP A 5 19.40 7.87 15.58
CA TRP A 5 18.38 6.86 15.30
C TRP A 5 17.25 7.43 14.43
N PHE A 6 16.82 8.66 14.76
CA PHE A 6 15.81 9.39 13.97
C PHE A 6 16.30 9.66 12.54
N ARG A 7 17.56 10.09 12.39
CA ARG A 7 18.15 10.32 11.05
C ARG A 7 18.26 9.02 10.24
N ALA A 8 18.56 7.89 10.86
CA ALA A 8 18.67 6.61 10.16
C ALA A 8 17.29 6.12 9.65
N ILE A 9 16.23 6.28 10.43
CA ILE A 9 14.87 5.88 10.04
C ILE A 9 14.33 6.83 8.96
N VAL A 10 14.51 8.14 9.13
CA VAL A 10 14.08 9.13 8.14
C VAL A 10 14.79 8.90 6.81
N VAL A 11 16.12 8.72 6.81
CA VAL A 11 16.89 8.46 5.58
C VAL A 11 16.44 7.15 4.93
N GLN A 12 16.21 6.08 5.70
CA GLN A 12 15.75 4.81 5.16
C GLN A 12 14.35 4.91 4.56
N SER A 13 13.42 5.60 5.21
CA SER A 13 12.07 5.84 4.69
C SER A 13 12.08 6.73 3.45
N THR A 14 12.94 7.76 3.39
CA THR A 14 13.09 8.61 2.19
C THR A 14 13.62 7.80 1.01
N ILE A 15 14.63 6.95 1.22
CA ILE A 15 15.18 6.09 0.16
C ILE A 15 14.12 5.09 -0.34
N ALA A 16 13.36 4.46 0.58
CA ALA A 16 12.31 3.52 0.20
C ALA A 16 11.18 4.18 -0.60
N LEU A 17 10.79 5.41 -0.23
CA LEU A 17 9.74 6.16 -0.92
C LEU A 17 10.21 6.62 -2.31
N VAL A 18 11.46 7.06 -2.45
CA VAL A 18 12.06 7.41 -3.75
C VAL A 18 12.17 6.17 -4.65
N ALA A 19 12.58 5.02 -4.11
CA ALA A 19 12.66 3.78 -4.88
C ALA A 19 11.26 3.29 -5.34
N PHE A 20 10.25 3.40 -4.47
CA PHE A 20 8.87 3.09 -4.82
C PHE A 20 8.33 4.04 -5.89
N LEU A 21 8.60 5.34 -5.77
CA LEU A 21 8.21 6.34 -6.76
C LEU A 21 8.88 6.07 -8.12
N LEU A 22 10.17 5.77 -8.14
CA LEU A 22 10.90 5.44 -9.37
C LEU A 22 10.40 4.14 -10.01
N LEU A 23 10.03 3.14 -9.20
CA LEU A 23 9.47 1.89 -9.71
C LEU A 23 8.08 2.10 -10.30
N VAL A 24 7.23 2.90 -9.65
CA VAL A 24 5.90 3.25 -10.16
C VAL A 24 6.01 4.10 -11.44
N VAL A 25 6.86 5.13 -11.45
CA VAL A 25 7.07 5.98 -12.64
C VAL A 25 7.70 5.20 -13.79
N GLY A 26 8.67 4.33 -13.51
CA GLY A 26 9.28 3.46 -14.53
C GLY A 26 8.29 2.47 -15.14
N ALA A 27 7.40 1.89 -14.32
CA ALA A 27 6.34 1.02 -14.82
C ALA A 27 5.34 1.76 -15.73
N GLN A 28 5.01 3.02 -15.41
CA GLN A 28 4.13 3.85 -16.25
C GLN A 28 4.81 4.27 -17.56
N ALA A 29 6.12 4.55 -17.54
CA ALA A 29 6.88 4.89 -18.74
C ALA A 29 6.93 3.73 -19.75
N LEU A 30 7.11 2.49 -19.27
CA LEU A 30 7.10 1.29 -20.12
C LEU A 30 5.71 0.99 -20.70
N ALA A 31 4.64 1.34 -19.99
CA ALA A 31 3.27 1.18 -20.48
C ALA A 31 2.91 2.16 -21.62
N GLN A 32 3.47 3.39 -21.59
CA GLN A 32 3.20 4.42 -22.60
C GLN A 32 3.93 4.17 -23.93
N ASP A 33 5.10 3.53 -23.89
CA ASP A 33 5.90 3.18 -25.08
C ASP A 33 5.21 2.09 -25.93
N GLN A 34 4.56 1.13 -25.26
CA GLN A 34 3.73 0.09 -25.89
C GLN A 34 2.44 0.67 -26.52
N ALA A 35 1.84 1.69 -25.90
CA ALA A 35 0.64 2.35 -26.45
C ALA A 35 0.93 3.18 -27.71
N SER A 36 2.13 3.76 -27.80
CA SER A 36 2.54 4.63 -28.91
C SER A 36 2.87 3.85 -30.19
N SER A 37 3.20 2.56 -30.08
CA SER A 37 3.54 1.68 -31.20
C SER A 37 2.33 0.94 -31.81
N ALA A 38 1.12 1.10 -31.23
CA ALA A 38 -0.10 0.40 -31.63
C ALA A 38 -1.12 1.24 -32.42
N ALA A 39 -0.82 2.50 -32.80
CA ALA A 39 -1.76 3.35 -33.54
C ALA A 39 -1.71 3.11 -35.07
N PRO A 40 -2.80 2.67 -35.74
CA PRO A 40 -2.84 2.54 -37.19
C PRO A 40 -3.12 3.89 -37.88
N SER A 41 -2.47 4.10 -39.02
CA SER A 41 -2.58 5.26 -39.90
C SER A 41 -3.98 5.39 -40.54
N ALA A 42 -4.69 6.47 -40.23
CA ALA A 42 -5.96 6.80 -40.86
C ALA A 42 -5.75 7.30 -42.30
N THR A 43 -6.25 6.54 -43.29
CA THR A 43 -6.34 6.93 -44.70
C THR A 43 -7.70 7.61 -44.95
N SER A 44 -7.67 8.74 -45.64
CA SER A 44 -8.80 9.63 -45.97
C SER A 44 -9.60 9.18 -47.20
N GLY A 45 -10.93 9.41 -47.19
CA GLY A 45 -11.81 9.34 -48.37
C GLY A 45 -13.25 9.85 -48.06
N PRO A 46 -13.97 10.55 -48.99
CA PRO A 46 -15.01 11.52 -48.61
C PRO A 46 -16.49 11.14 -48.88
N MET A 47 -17.38 11.68 -48.03
CA MET A 47 -18.67 12.35 -48.28
C MET A 47 -19.84 11.66 -49.05
N ALA A 48 -20.95 11.38 -48.34
CA ALA A 48 -22.33 11.87 -48.65
C ALA A 48 -23.38 11.43 -47.58
N PRO A 49 -24.49 12.19 -47.38
CA PRO A 49 -25.27 12.20 -46.13
C PRO A 49 -26.62 11.47 -46.24
N SER A 50 -27.18 10.97 -45.12
CA SER A 50 -28.64 10.90 -44.85
C SER A 50 -28.97 10.31 -43.47
N ALA A 51 -29.74 11.08 -42.69
CA ALA A 51 -30.77 10.68 -41.73
C ALA A 51 -30.44 9.73 -40.55
N THR A 52 -30.33 10.32 -39.35
CA THR A 52 -30.91 9.76 -38.10
C THR A 52 -32.45 9.96 -38.11
N PRO A 53 -33.29 9.25 -37.33
CA PRO A 53 -33.01 8.69 -36.00
C PRO A 53 -33.65 7.31 -35.67
N VAL A 54 -33.17 6.68 -34.58
CA VAL A 54 -33.92 5.96 -33.51
C VAL A 54 -32.93 4.98 -32.86
N ALA A 55 -32.44 5.39 -31.71
CA ALA A 55 -31.56 4.60 -30.85
C ALA A 55 -32.32 3.41 -30.25
N SER A 56 -32.15 2.24 -30.85
CA SER A 56 -32.20 0.98 -30.12
C SER A 56 -30.82 0.77 -29.52
N ALA A 57 -30.65 1.19 -28.26
CA ALA A 57 -29.45 0.91 -27.49
C ALA A 57 -29.29 -0.61 -27.36
N SER A 58 -28.50 -1.18 -28.27
CA SER A 58 -27.96 -2.53 -28.12
C SER A 58 -27.33 -2.61 -26.73
N PRO A 59 -27.53 -3.71 -25.97
CA PRO A 59 -26.87 -3.86 -24.69
C PRO A 59 -25.37 -3.72 -24.95
N MET A 60 -24.76 -2.74 -24.27
CA MET A 60 -23.34 -2.48 -24.28
C MET A 60 -22.62 -3.82 -24.21
N ALA A 61 -22.00 -4.23 -25.32
CA ALA A 61 -21.17 -5.41 -25.36
C ALA A 61 -20.19 -5.24 -24.20
N ALA A 62 -20.30 -6.14 -23.21
CA ALA A 62 -19.42 -6.14 -22.06
C ALA A 62 -17.99 -6.01 -22.61
N PRO A 63 -17.15 -5.11 -22.05
CA PRO A 63 -15.74 -5.07 -22.43
C PRO A 63 -15.24 -6.51 -22.40
N PRO A 64 -14.53 -6.99 -23.44
CA PRO A 64 -14.10 -8.38 -23.50
C PRO A 64 -13.46 -8.68 -22.16
N ALA A 65 -13.98 -9.69 -21.45
CA ALA A 65 -13.45 -10.08 -20.17
C ALA A 65 -11.94 -10.16 -20.36
N VAL A 66 -11.21 -9.26 -19.68
CA VAL A 66 -9.76 -9.38 -19.55
C VAL A 66 -9.60 -10.66 -18.76
N THR A 67 -9.61 -11.78 -19.47
CA THR A 67 -9.22 -13.07 -18.96
C THR A 67 -7.87 -12.75 -18.35
N PRO A 68 -7.68 -12.88 -17.04
CA PRO A 68 -6.35 -12.78 -16.49
C PRO A 68 -5.58 -13.85 -17.26
N THR A 69 -4.78 -13.43 -18.24
CA THR A 69 -3.83 -14.32 -18.90
C THR A 69 -2.93 -14.73 -17.75
N GLY A 70 -3.29 -15.86 -17.14
CA GLY A 70 -2.57 -16.41 -16.02
C GLY A 70 -1.14 -16.47 -16.48
N ILE A 71 -0.27 -15.77 -15.78
CA ILE A 71 1.17 -15.95 -15.95
C ILE A 71 1.36 -17.48 -15.84
N PRO A 72 1.92 -18.15 -16.85
CA PRO A 72 2.12 -19.59 -16.78
C PRO A 72 2.91 -19.88 -15.51
N TYR A 73 2.27 -20.52 -14.55
CA TYR A 73 2.90 -20.99 -13.32
C TYR A 73 3.63 -22.28 -13.68
N ASP A 74 4.79 -22.15 -14.32
CA ASP A 74 5.69 -23.28 -14.40
C ASP A 74 6.09 -23.63 -12.97
N ALA A 75 5.79 -24.86 -12.55
CA ALA A 75 6.10 -25.35 -11.21
C ALA A 75 7.60 -25.19 -10.84
N SER A 76 8.46 -25.02 -11.86
CA SER A 76 9.86 -24.64 -11.75
C SER A 76 10.13 -23.17 -11.40
N ALA A 77 9.36 -22.20 -11.89
CA ALA A 77 9.53 -20.79 -11.49
C ALA A 77 9.00 -20.53 -10.08
N ASP A 78 8.04 -21.34 -9.60
CA ASP A 78 7.45 -21.19 -8.27
C ASP A 78 8.47 -21.40 -7.15
N TRP A 79 9.32 -22.43 -7.27
CA TRP A 79 10.36 -22.67 -6.26
C TRP A 79 11.51 -21.66 -6.38
N ALA A 80 11.87 -21.27 -7.59
CA ALA A 80 12.90 -20.26 -7.84
C ALA A 80 12.48 -18.90 -7.24
N GLY A 81 11.20 -18.53 -7.35
CA GLY A 81 10.64 -17.33 -6.72
C GLY A 81 10.71 -17.38 -5.19
N ARG A 82 10.32 -18.51 -4.57
CA ARG A 82 10.39 -18.70 -3.12
C ARG A 82 11.82 -18.65 -2.59
N VAL A 83 12.75 -19.29 -3.29
CA VAL A 83 14.18 -19.23 -2.97
C VAL A 83 14.69 -17.81 -3.10
N ARG A 84 14.33 -17.07 -4.16
CA ARG A 84 14.72 -15.67 -4.33
C ARG A 84 14.21 -14.79 -3.19
N SER A 85 12.97 -14.97 -2.72
CA SER A 85 12.44 -14.27 -1.55
C SER A 85 13.20 -14.62 -0.26
N GLY A 86 13.53 -15.90 -0.05
CA GLY A 86 14.34 -16.35 1.08
C GLY A 86 15.76 -15.76 1.07
N VAL A 87 16.41 -15.75 -0.09
CA VAL A 87 17.72 -15.12 -0.28
C VAL A 87 17.63 -13.62 -0.03
N GLY A 88 16.59 -12.94 -0.51
CA GLY A 88 16.36 -11.51 -0.25
C GLY A 88 16.27 -11.18 1.25
N LEU A 89 15.55 -12.01 2.02
CA LEU A 89 15.47 -11.88 3.48
C LEU A 89 16.85 -12.03 4.15
N LEU A 90 17.62 -13.04 3.74
CA LEU A 90 18.99 -13.26 4.25
C LEU A 90 19.92 -12.10 3.89
N VAL A 91 19.83 -11.57 2.67
CA VAL A 91 20.61 -10.41 2.21
C VAL A 91 20.27 -9.17 3.02
N MET A 92 18.99 -8.91 3.31
CA MET A 92 18.59 -7.78 4.16
C MET A 92 19.16 -7.90 5.58
N ILE A 93 19.13 -9.10 6.17
CA ILE A 93 19.74 -9.35 7.49
C ILE A 93 21.28 -9.17 7.42
N ALA A 94 21.92 -9.64 6.34
CA ALA A 94 23.35 -9.50 6.14
C ALA A 94 23.80 -8.04 5.99
N ILE A 95 23.06 -7.23 5.23
CA ILE A 95 23.31 -5.79 5.10
C ILE A 95 23.13 -5.09 6.45
N ALA A 96 22.05 -5.39 7.18
CA ALA A 96 21.83 -4.85 8.52
C ALA A 96 22.98 -5.22 9.49
N TYR A 97 23.49 -6.45 9.40
CA TYR A 97 24.64 -6.90 10.18
C TYR A 97 25.95 -6.22 9.75
N ALA A 98 26.17 -6.05 8.44
CA ALA A 98 27.37 -5.41 7.90
C ALA A 98 27.48 -3.93 8.33
N LEU A 99 26.35 -3.22 8.31
CA LEU A 99 26.23 -1.82 8.76
C LEU A 99 26.17 -1.68 10.29
N SER A 100 26.08 -2.78 11.04
CA SER A 100 26.06 -2.74 12.50
C SER A 100 27.42 -2.32 13.05
N ARG A 101 27.41 -1.27 13.87
CA ARG A 101 28.60 -0.74 14.54
C ARG A 101 29.17 -1.70 15.58
N ASP A 102 28.31 -2.44 16.26
CA ASP A 102 28.70 -3.36 17.33
C ASP A 102 28.18 -4.77 17.03
N ARG A 103 28.91 -5.46 16.16
CA ARG A 103 28.55 -6.78 15.63
C ARG A 103 28.51 -7.88 16.71
N ARG A 104 29.18 -7.67 17.85
CA ARG A 104 29.24 -8.64 18.96
C ARG A 104 28.03 -8.57 19.88
N HIS A 105 27.41 -7.39 20.04
CA HIS A 105 26.26 -7.19 20.92
C HIS A 105 24.91 -7.32 20.20
N VAL A 106 24.88 -7.85 18.97
CA VAL A 106 23.63 -8.10 18.24
C VAL A 106 22.84 -9.21 18.94
N ARG A 107 21.66 -8.85 19.46
CA ARG A 107 20.73 -9.79 20.10
C ARG A 107 20.02 -10.63 19.03
N TRP A 108 20.64 -11.72 18.59
CA TRP A 108 20.09 -12.60 17.53
C TRP A 108 18.69 -13.13 17.83
N ARG A 109 18.35 -13.35 19.11
CA ARG A 109 16.99 -13.71 19.52
C ARG A 109 15.96 -12.65 19.11
N LEU A 110 16.28 -11.36 19.24
CA LEU A 110 15.39 -10.27 18.86
C LEU A 110 15.14 -10.26 17.36
N VAL A 111 16.20 -10.40 16.58
CA VAL A 111 16.15 -10.46 15.11
C VAL A 111 15.33 -11.68 14.66
N ALA A 112 15.63 -12.86 15.20
CA ALA A 112 14.92 -14.09 14.87
C ALA A 112 13.43 -14.03 15.26
N MET A 113 13.11 -13.54 16.47
CA MET A 113 11.71 -13.39 16.90
C MET A 113 10.95 -12.36 16.04
N GLY A 114 11.60 -11.28 15.61
CA GLY A 114 11.00 -10.31 14.69
C GLY A 114 10.67 -10.92 13.33
N VAL A 115 11.62 -11.65 12.74
CA VAL A 115 11.42 -12.36 11.46
C VAL A 115 10.31 -13.41 11.59
N VAL A 116 10.34 -14.23 12.64
CA VAL A 116 9.29 -15.24 12.89
C VAL A 116 7.93 -14.58 13.05
N LEU A 117 7.83 -13.47 13.80
CA LEU A 117 6.57 -12.77 14.01
C LEU A 117 6.02 -12.20 12.68
N GLN A 118 6.88 -11.63 11.83
CA GLN A 118 6.49 -11.16 10.50
C GLN A 118 6.01 -12.31 9.60
N LEU A 119 6.71 -13.44 9.60
CA LEU A 119 6.32 -14.63 8.81
C LEU A 119 5.02 -15.24 9.31
N VAL A 120 4.82 -15.32 10.63
CA VAL A 120 3.59 -15.84 11.23
C VAL A 120 2.40 -14.95 10.88
N LEU A 121 2.52 -13.62 11.00
CA LEU A 121 1.45 -12.68 10.61
C LEU A 121 1.18 -12.71 9.11
N GLY A 122 2.23 -12.79 8.29
CA GLY A 122 2.11 -12.93 6.84
C GLY A 122 1.36 -14.21 6.46
N LEU A 123 1.79 -15.35 6.99
CA LEU A 123 1.15 -16.64 6.72
C LEU A 123 -0.28 -16.68 7.25
N PHE A 124 -0.53 -16.12 8.44
CA PHE A 124 -1.87 -15.99 9.03
C PHE A 124 -2.82 -15.28 8.07
N THR A 125 -2.38 -14.18 7.44
CA THR A 125 -3.19 -13.43 6.47
C THR A 125 -3.59 -14.28 5.24
N LEU A 126 -2.78 -15.26 4.87
CA LEU A 126 -3.09 -16.18 3.77
C LEU A 126 -4.09 -17.27 4.16
N THR A 127 -4.28 -17.55 5.45
CA THR A 127 -5.24 -18.56 5.93
C THR A 127 -6.70 -18.11 5.77
N ALA A 128 -7.64 -19.06 5.68
CA ALA A 128 -9.08 -18.76 5.62
C ALA A 128 -9.58 -17.83 6.75
N PRO A 129 -9.28 -18.08 8.05
CA PRO A 129 -9.70 -17.18 9.12
C PRO A 129 -9.02 -15.80 9.04
N GLY A 130 -7.74 -15.75 8.65
CA GLY A 130 -7.03 -14.49 8.47
C GLY A 130 -7.66 -13.62 7.39
N ARG A 131 -7.90 -14.19 6.20
CA ARG A 131 -8.58 -13.50 5.10
C ARG A 131 -9.94 -12.94 5.53
N TYR A 132 -10.74 -13.72 6.24
CA TYR A 132 -12.04 -13.26 6.74
C TYR A 132 -11.93 -12.02 7.64
N ILE A 133 -11.01 -12.04 8.62
CA ILE A 133 -10.77 -10.91 9.53
C ILE A 133 -10.29 -9.68 8.76
N PHE A 134 -9.34 -9.85 7.84
CA PHE A 134 -8.79 -8.75 7.05
C PHE A 134 -9.80 -8.17 6.05
N THR A 135 -10.69 -9.00 5.49
CA THR A 135 -11.81 -8.51 4.67
C THR A 135 -12.76 -7.65 5.50
N LYS A 136 -13.12 -8.06 6.72
CA LYS A 136 -13.94 -7.22 7.61
C LYS A 136 -13.28 -5.90 7.96
N PHE A 137 -11.97 -5.91 8.21
CA PHE A 137 -11.23 -4.67 8.43
C PHE A 137 -11.21 -3.80 7.16
N ASN A 138 -11.04 -4.40 5.98
CA ASN A 138 -11.09 -3.71 4.70
C ASN A 138 -12.46 -3.08 4.45
N ASP A 139 -13.56 -3.78 4.74
CA ASP A 139 -14.93 -3.26 4.62
C ASP A 139 -15.13 -1.99 5.47
N VAL A 140 -14.61 -1.99 6.71
CA VAL A 140 -14.67 -0.81 7.60
C VAL A 140 -13.88 0.36 7.02
N VAL A 141 -12.64 0.12 6.57
CA VAL A 141 -11.80 1.16 5.96
C VAL A 141 -12.43 1.69 4.66
N ALA A 142 -12.98 0.81 3.82
CA ALA A 142 -13.68 1.18 2.60
C ALA A 142 -14.93 2.01 2.89
N GLY A 143 -15.68 1.67 3.94
CA GLY A 143 -16.81 2.48 4.43
C GLY A 143 -16.38 3.89 4.85
N LEU A 144 -15.28 4.01 5.60
CA LEU A 144 -14.71 5.32 5.98
C LEU A 144 -14.26 6.13 4.76
N LEU A 145 -13.63 5.48 3.77
CA LEU A 145 -13.27 6.10 2.51
C LEU A 145 -14.51 6.57 1.73
N GLY A 146 -15.61 5.81 1.79
CA GLY A 146 -16.90 6.21 1.22
C GLY A 146 -17.47 7.48 1.84
N PHE A 147 -17.48 7.59 3.17
CA PHE A 147 -17.91 8.82 3.86
C PHE A 147 -17.02 10.02 3.52
N THR A 148 -15.72 9.78 3.39
CA THR A 148 -14.77 10.81 2.97
C THR A 148 -15.06 11.28 1.55
N ALA A 149 -15.28 10.36 0.60
CA ALA A 149 -15.57 10.70 -0.80
C ALA A 149 -16.87 11.51 -0.92
N ALA A 150 -17.90 11.15 -0.14
CA ALA A 150 -19.13 11.93 -0.05
C ALA A 150 -18.88 13.34 0.52
N GLY A 151 -18.10 13.47 1.59
CA GLY A 151 -17.74 14.77 2.18
C GLY A 151 -16.90 15.64 1.24
N SER A 152 -15.95 15.06 0.53
CA SER A 152 -15.15 15.79 -0.47
C SER A 152 -16.01 16.25 -1.65
N THR A 153 -16.91 15.39 -2.16
CA THR A 153 -17.85 15.78 -3.22
C THR A 153 -18.80 16.89 -2.75
N PHE A 154 -19.23 16.87 -1.50
CA PHE A 154 -20.04 17.95 -0.91
C PHE A 154 -19.30 19.29 -0.86
N LEU A 155 -18.02 19.30 -0.51
CA LEU A 155 -17.21 20.52 -0.39
C LEU A 155 -16.68 21.05 -1.74
N PHE A 156 -16.31 20.14 -2.66
CA PHE A 156 -15.54 20.48 -3.87
C PHE A 156 -16.22 20.06 -5.18
N GLY A 157 -17.35 19.37 -5.15
CA GLY A 157 -18.14 19.03 -6.32
C GLY A 157 -17.37 18.21 -7.37
N GLU A 158 -17.37 18.67 -8.62
CA GLU A 158 -16.71 18.01 -9.75
C GLU A 158 -15.18 17.93 -9.60
N LEU A 159 -14.55 18.80 -8.79
CA LEU A 159 -13.09 18.80 -8.58
C LEU A 159 -12.59 17.59 -7.78
N ALA A 160 -13.49 16.95 -7.02
CA ALA A 160 -13.20 15.75 -6.24
C ALA A 160 -13.38 14.45 -7.04
N LYS A 161 -14.00 14.52 -8.23
CA LYS A 161 -14.24 13.34 -9.06
C LYS A 161 -12.99 12.99 -9.88
N PRO A 162 -12.71 11.70 -10.11
CA PRO A 162 -11.60 11.26 -10.96
C PRO A 162 -11.80 11.56 -12.47
N MET A 163 -12.71 12.48 -12.83
CA MET A 163 -13.24 12.71 -14.17
C MET A 163 -12.58 13.89 -14.91
N GLY A 164 -11.29 14.12 -14.71
CA GLY A 164 -10.57 15.20 -15.40
C GLY A 164 -9.14 14.80 -15.77
N GLN A 165 -8.65 15.31 -16.91
CA GLN A 165 -7.24 15.20 -17.33
C GLN A 165 -6.24 15.84 -16.33
N ASN A 166 -6.74 16.53 -15.30
CA ASN A 166 -5.96 17.20 -14.27
C ASN A 166 -5.78 16.32 -13.03
N LEU A 167 -4.82 15.40 -13.09
CA LEU A 167 -4.42 14.53 -11.96
C LEU A 167 -4.14 15.32 -10.66
N GLY A 168 -3.62 16.54 -10.77
CA GLY A 168 -3.34 17.42 -9.62
C GLY A 168 -4.59 17.87 -8.85
N ALA A 169 -5.72 18.09 -9.54
CA ALA A 169 -6.97 18.49 -8.90
C ALA A 169 -7.56 17.32 -8.09
N TYR A 170 -7.59 16.11 -8.68
CA TYR A 170 -8.05 14.91 -7.98
C TYR A 170 -7.14 14.55 -6.79
N PHE A 171 -5.82 14.73 -6.92
CA PHE A 171 -4.91 14.53 -5.78
C PHE A 171 -5.23 15.50 -4.64
N THR A 172 -5.40 16.78 -4.95
CA THR A 172 -5.62 17.82 -3.94
C THR A 172 -7.00 17.70 -3.28
N PHE A 173 -8.05 17.47 -4.06
CA PHE A 173 -9.43 17.49 -3.56
C PHE A 173 -10.00 16.09 -3.29
N GLY A 174 -9.46 15.02 -3.87
CA GLY A 174 -9.85 13.64 -3.55
C GLY A 174 -9.02 13.04 -2.42
N VAL A 175 -7.69 13.17 -2.48
CA VAL A 175 -6.79 12.46 -1.57
C VAL A 175 -6.52 13.23 -0.28
N LEU A 176 -6.24 14.55 -0.34
CA LEU A 176 -5.93 15.31 0.89
C LEU A 176 -7.08 15.34 1.91
N PRO A 177 -8.36 15.51 1.53
CA PRO A 177 -9.46 15.47 2.50
C PRO A 177 -9.59 14.12 3.20
N THR A 178 -9.17 13.04 2.55
CA THR A 178 -9.07 11.71 3.18
C THR A 178 -8.10 11.75 4.36
N ILE A 179 -6.94 12.38 4.21
CA ILE A 179 -5.96 12.51 5.30
C ILE A 179 -6.55 13.33 6.46
N ILE A 180 -7.23 14.44 6.16
CA ILE A 180 -7.84 15.32 7.19
C ILE A 180 -8.94 14.57 7.96
N PHE A 181 -9.81 13.85 7.24
CA PHE A 181 -10.87 13.05 7.84
C PHE A 181 -10.31 11.92 8.72
N PHE A 182 -9.34 11.15 8.22
CA PHE A 182 -8.71 10.10 9.02
C PHE A 182 -7.98 10.69 10.24
N SER A 183 -7.32 11.84 10.10
CA SER A 183 -6.67 12.52 11.22
C SER A 183 -7.67 12.92 12.31
N SER A 184 -8.85 13.42 11.96
CA SER A 184 -9.87 13.79 12.95
C SER A 184 -10.49 12.57 13.64
N VAL A 185 -10.78 11.50 12.88
CA VAL A 185 -11.25 10.21 13.43
C VAL A 185 -10.20 9.65 14.40
N MET A 186 -8.93 9.62 14.01
CA MET A 186 -7.85 9.16 14.88
C MET A 186 -7.74 10.01 16.14
N ALA A 187 -7.83 11.35 16.03
CA ALA A 187 -7.82 12.24 17.19
C ALA A 187 -8.98 11.93 18.16
N VAL A 188 -10.19 11.68 17.64
CA VAL A 188 -11.34 11.25 18.45
C VAL A 188 -11.08 9.89 19.10
N LEU A 189 -10.58 8.90 18.37
CA LEU A 189 -10.28 7.57 18.93
C LEU A 189 -9.17 7.62 20.01
N TYR A 190 -8.22 8.56 19.90
CA TYR A 190 -7.25 8.86 20.95
C TYR A 190 -7.89 9.56 22.15
N HIS A 191 -8.80 10.50 21.94
CA HIS A 191 -9.50 11.15 23.04
C HIS A 191 -10.38 10.17 23.83
N LEU A 192 -11.01 9.22 23.13
CA LEU A 192 -11.86 8.17 23.73
C LEU A 192 -11.07 7.05 24.44
N GLY A 193 -9.75 6.98 24.29
CA GLY A 193 -8.93 5.94 24.92
C GLY A 193 -8.81 4.62 24.13
N VAL A 194 -9.50 4.49 22.99
CA VAL A 194 -9.53 3.25 22.18
C VAL A 194 -8.16 2.95 21.60
N MET A 195 -7.48 3.96 21.04
CA MET A 195 -6.15 3.78 20.47
C MET A 195 -5.13 3.38 21.54
N GLN A 196 -5.22 3.93 22.73
CA GLN A 196 -4.34 3.60 23.85
C GLN A 196 -4.51 2.12 24.25
N ALA A 197 -5.75 1.62 24.28
CA ALA A 197 -6.02 0.21 24.54
C ALA A 197 -5.42 -0.71 23.47
N VAL A 198 -5.62 -0.37 22.19
CA VAL A 198 -5.08 -1.15 21.05
C VAL A 198 -3.55 -1.16 21.05
N VAL A 199 -2.92 0.01 21.18
CA VAL A 199 -1.46 0.14 21.21
C VAL A 199 -0.88 -0.62 22.39
N ARG A 200 -1.51 -0.55 23.57
CA ARG A 200 -1.08 -1.31 24.74
C ARG A 200 -1.19 -2.81 24.53
N ALA A 201 -2.28 -3.29 23.91
CA ALA A 201 -2.45 -4.71 23.61
C ALA A 201 -1.32 -5.23 22.68
N ILE A 202 -1.03 -4.50 21.61
CA ILE A 202 0.05 -4.83 20.67
C ILE A 202 1.41 -4.77 21.37
N ALA A 203 1.65 -3.75 22.19
CA ALA A 203 2.89 -3.61 22.94
C ALA A 203 3.09 -4.79 23.91
N VAL A 204 2.05 -5.26 24.60
CA VAL A 204 2.15 -6.42 25.50
C VAL A 204 2.51 -7.69 24.73
N VAL A 205 1.87 -7.94 23.58
CA VAL A 205 2.19 -9.10 22.72
C VAL A 205 3.64 -9.03 22.26
N MET A 206 4.07 -7.88 21.75
CA MET A 206 5.43 -7.68 21.24
C MET A 206 6.48 -7.76 22.36
N GLN A 207 6.20 -7.21 23.54
CA GLN A 207 7.11 -7.29 24.69
C GLN A 207 7.29 -8.75 25.13
N LYS A 208 6.21 -9.53 25.12
CA LYS A 208 6.23 -10.95 25.53
C LYS A 208 7.01 -11.81 24.52
N THR A 209 6.86 -11.56 23.23
CA THR A 209 7.57 -12.32 22.18
C THR A 209 9.03 -11.89 22.03
N MET A 210 9.30 -10.58 21.99
CA MET A 210 10.61 -10.02 21.64
C MET A 210 11.50 -9.69 22.85
N ARG A 211 10.95 -9.64 24.07
CA ARG A 211 11.66 -9.33 25.33
C ARG A 211 12.46 -8.01 25.27
N THR A 212 11.92 -7.02 24.56
CA THR A 212 12.41 -5.65 24.48
C THR A 212 11.96 -4.82 25.68
N SER A 213 12.54 -3.64 25.88
CA SER A 213 12.08 -2.75 26.95
C SER A 213 10.67 -2.23 26.68
N GLY A 214 9.90 -1.94 27.73
CA GLY A 214 8.54 -1.43 27.59
C GLY A 214 8.48 -0.13 26.77
N ALA A 215 9.45 0.77 26.95
CA ALA A 215 9.53 2.03 26.21
C ALA A 215 9.85 1.83 24.71
N GLU A 216 10.82 0.97 24.37
CA GLU A 216 11.11 0.61 22.97
C GLU A 216 9.89 -0.02 22.29
N THR A 217 9.22 -0.91 23.02
CA THR A 217 8.07 -1.67 22.51
C THR A 217 6.85 -0.78 22.31
N LEU A 218 6.58 0.12 23.27
CA LEU A 218 5.47 1.06 23.18
C LEU A 218 5.69 2.06 22.04
N SER A 219 6.91 2.56 21.87
CA SER A 219 7.26 3.43 20.74
C SER A 219 7.09 2.71 19.40
N ALA A 220 7.60 1.48 19.28
CA ALA A 220 7.45 0.69 18.05
C ALA A 220 5.98 0.32 17.76
N ALA A 221 5.18 0.00 18.76
CA ALA A 221 3.75 -0.27 18.60
C ALA A 221 2.95 0.99 18.24
N GLY A 222 3.31 2.15 18.80
CA GLY A 222 2.69 3.44 18.47
C GLY A 222 2.93 3.87 17.03
N ASN A 223 4.13 3.60 16.50
CA ASN A 223 4.50 3.94 15.13
C ASN A 223 3.65 3.21 14.07
N ILE A 224 2.96 2.12 14.42
CA ILE A 224 2.01 1.43 13.52
C ILE A 224 0.83 2.34 13.16
N PHE A 225 0.43 3.26 14.04
CA PHE A 225 -0.79 4.06 13.87
C PHE A 225 -0.56 5.55 13.70
N VAL A 226 0.49 6.12 14.31
CA VAL A 226 0.68 7.59 14.37
C VAL A 226 1.88 8.05 13.54
N GLY A 227 2.70 7.13 13.04
CA GLY A 227 3.91 7.47 12.30
C GLY A 227 5.02 8.06 13.20
N GLN A 228 6.09 8.55 12.55
CA GLN A 228 7.26 9.13 13.22
C GLN A 228 7.15 10.65 13.35
N THR A 229 6.62 11.13 14.48
CA THR A 229 6.67 12.56 14.84
C THR A 229 7.70 12.82 15.93
#